data_AF-A0A959XRQ6-F1
#
_entry.id   AF-A0A959XRQ6-F1
#
_cell.length_a   1.000
_cell.length_b   1.000
_cell.length_c   1.000
_cell.angle_alpha   90.00
_cell.angle_beta   90.00
_cell.angle_gamma   90.00
#
_symmetry.space_group_name_H-M   'P 1'
#
loop_
_entity.id
_entity.type
_entity.pdbx_description
1 polymer ?
#
loop_
_entity_poly.entity_id
_entity_poly.type
_entity_poly.pdbx_seq_one_letter_code
_entity_poly.pdbx_strand_id
1 'polypeptide(L)'
;MDMFRSIHIASILLAILLLVGCSGSKSFSKKGEKLDEAGLYAEAADMFLQAARRNAKNTDAKIGLKKTGQQVLNDELSTFFKNVAMGGSRAEAVASYQKAVDYQERVRAAGVMLEIPDHYKADFEKVKGEYLVDLYN
;
A
#
# COMPACT_ATOMS: atom_id res chain seq x y z
N MET A 1 47.89 5.62 -23.01
CA MET A 1 46.66 5.28 -23.78
C MET A 1 45.65 4.51 -22.92
N ASP A 2 46.06 4.01 -21.75
CA ASP A 2 45.24 3.18 -20.84
C ASP A 2 44.24 3.97 -19.99
N MET A 3 44.52 5.24 -19.67
CA MET A 3 43.65 6.09 -18.85
C MET A 3 42.30 6.40 -19.52
N PHE A 4 42.31 6.65 -20.85
CA PHE A 4 41.08 6.84 -21.64
C PHE A 4 40.26 5.55 -21.74
N ARG A 5 40.92 4.38 -21.84
CA ARG A 5 40.26 3.06 -21.84
C ARG A 5 39.59 2.75 -20.49
N SER A 6 40.25 3.05 -19.37
CA SER A 6 39.67 2.87 -18.03
C SER A 6 38.49 3.80 -17.77
N ILE A 7 38.53 5.05 -18.25
CA ILE A 7 37.39 5.99 -18.14
C ILE A 7 36.19 5.48 -18.93
N HIS A 8 36.38 5.01 -20.17
CA HIS A 8 35.29 4.43 -20.96
C HIS A 8 34.71 3.16 -20.33
N ILE A 9 35.56 2.29 -19.79
CA ILE A 9 35.09 1.09 -19.06
C ILE A 9 34.27 1.48 -17.83
N ALA A 10 34.72 2.47 -17.05
CA ALA A 10 33.99 2.97 -15.89
C ALA A 10 32.65 3.62 -16.28
N SER A 11 32.59 4.37 -17.37
CA SER A 11 31.34 4.96 -17.89
C SER A 11 30.35 3.91 -18.38
N ILE A 12 30.82 2.85 -19.05
CA ILE A 12 29.97 1.73 -19.49
C ILE A 12 29.44 0.95 -18.29
N LEU A 13 30.27 0.71 -17.27
CA LEU A 13 29.85 0.02 -16.05
C LEU A 13 28.76 0.81 -15.31
N LEU A 14 28.93 2.14 -15.22
CA LEU A 14 27.95 3.04 -14.60
C LEU A 14 26.62 3.08 -15.39
N ALA A 15 26.68 3.05 -16.72
CA ALA A 15 25.47 2.99 -17.57
C ALA A 15 24.70 1.67 -17.40
N ILE A 16 25.40 0.53 -17.24
CA ILE A 16 24.77 -0.78 -16.99
C ILE A 16 24.08 -0.80 -15.63
N LEU A 17 24.69 -0.24 -14.58
CA LEU A 17 24.08 -0.14 -13.24
C LEU A 17 22.79 0.69 -13.23
N LEU A 18 22.69 1.72 -14.07
CA LEU A 18 21.49 2.55 -14.17
C LEU A 18 20.32 1.84 -14.87
N LEU A 19 20.58 0.83 -15.72
CA LEU A 19 19.54 0.10 -16.45
C LEU A 19 18.82 -0.97 -15.60
N VAL A 20 19.41 -1.43 -14.50
CA VAL A 20 18.79 -2.47 -13.63
C VAL A 20 17.63 -1.91 -12.80
N GLY A 21 17.56 -0.58 -12.60
CA GLY A 21 16.52 0.06 -11.80
C GLY A 21 15.11 0.05 -12.40
N CYS A 22 14.98 -0.08 -13.72
CA CYS A 22 13.70 0.05 -14.42
C CYS A 22 12.96 -1.28 -14.68
N SER A 23 13.64 -2.43 -14.55
CA SER A 23 13.08 -3.74 -14.95
C SER A 23 12.17 -4.37 -13.88
N GLY A 24 12.33 -3.99 -12.61
CA GLY A 24 11.59 -4.61 -11.51
C GLY A 24 10.09 -4.34 -11.55
N SER A 25 9.67 -3.11 -11.87
CA SER A 25 8.26 -2.69 -11.76
C SER A 25 7.31 -3.57 -12.60
N LYS A 26 7.65 -3.84 -13.86
CA LYS A 26 6.81 -4.67 -14.75
C LYS A 26 6.71 -6.12 -14.28
N SER A 27 7.80 -6.66 -13.71
CA SER A 27 7.79 -8.03 -13.15
C SER A 27 6.83 -8.14 -11.96
N PHE A 28 6.86 -7.15 -11.06
CA PHE A 28 5.93 -7.08 -9.93
C PHE A 28 4.47 -6.95 -10.40
N SER A 29 4.15 -6.11 -11.39
CA SER A 29 2.79 -6.02 -11.95
C SER A 29 2.29 -7.38 -12.44
N LYS A 30 3.08 -8.07 -13.26
CA LYS A 30 2.71 -9.39 -13.80
C LYS A 30 2.52 -10.44 -12.71
N LYS A 31 3.29 -10.37 -11.63
CA LYS A 31 3.11 -11.27 -10.48
C LYS A 31 1.83 -10.92 -9.73
N GLY A 32 1.53 -9.64 -9.55
CA GLY A 32 0.28 -9.16 -8.96
C GLY A 32 -0.95 -9.65 -9.74
N GLU A 33 -0.93 -9.54 -11.06
CA GLU A 33 -1.99 -10.06 -11.95
C GLU A 33 -2.26 -11.54 -11.70
N LYS A 34 -1.22 -12.38 -11.71
CA LYS A 34 -1.36 -13.83 -11.46
C LYS A 34 -1.90 -14.15 -10.07
N LEU A 35 -1.54 -13.37 -9.05
CA LEU A 35 -2.03 -13.55 -7.69
C LEU A 35 -3.51 -13.14 -7.61
N ASP A 36 -3.89 -12.03 -8.22
CA ASP A 36 -5.29 -11.57 -8.28
C ASP A 36 -6.18 -12.57 -9.04
N GLU A 37 -5.70 -13.10 -10.18
CA GLU A 37 -6.37 -14.18 -10.93
C GLU A 37 -6.57 -15.45 -10.10
N ALA A 38 -5.66 -15.73 -9.17
CA ALA A 38 -5.76 -16.85 -8.23
C ALA A 38 -6.60 -16.53 -6.98
N GLY A 39 -7.18 -15.32 -6.89
CA GLY A 39 -7.97 -14.87 -5.73
C GLY A 39 -7.16 -14.35 -4.54
N LEU A 40 -5.84 -14.25 -4.68
CA LEU A 40 -4.90 -13.79 -3.65
C LEU A 40 -4.72 -12.27 -3.72
N TYR A 41 -5.80 -11.52 -3.52
CA TYR A 41 -5.81 -10.06 -3.73
C TYR A 41 -4.92 -9.29 -2.76
N ALA A 42 -4.69 -9.78 -1.53
CA ALA A 42 -3.82 -9.12 -0.56
C ALA A 42 -2.36 -9.14 -1.02
N GLU A 43 -1.87 -10.31 -1.42
CA GLU A 43 -0.54 -10.49 -1.98
C GLU A 43 -0.41 -9.78 -3.33
N ALA A 44 -1.48 -9.75 -4.13
CA ALA A 44 -1.51 -8.98 -5.37
C ALA A 44 -1.37 -7.48 -5.11
N ALA A 45 -2.08 -6.92 -4.13
CA ALA A 45 -1.96 -5.52 -3.73
C ALA A 45 -0.53 -5.19 -3.31
N ASP A 46 0.14 -6.07 -2.56
CA ASP A 46 1.54 -5.89 -2.19
C ASP A 46 2.47 -5.87 -3.40
N MET A 47 2.25 -6.75 -4.38
CA MET A 47 3.04 -6.75 -5.62
C MET A 47 2.79 -5.48 -6.44
N PHE A 48 1.54 -5.04 -6.59
CA PHE A 48 1.22 -3.83 -7.32
C PHE A 48 1.73 -2.56 -6.63
N LEU A 49 1.67 -2.49 -5.30
CA LEU A 49 2.27 -1.40 -4.52
C LEU A 49 3.78 -1.34 -4.74
N GLN A 50 4.44 -2.49 -4.72
CA GLN A 50 5.85 -2.64 -5.03
C GLN A 50 6.19 -2.22 -6.47
N ALA A 51 5.34 -2.51 -7.44
CA ALA A 51 5.50 -2.07 -8.82
C ALA A 51 5.35 -0.54 -8.95
N ALA A 52 4.30 0.03 -8.35
CA ALA A 52 3.99 1.46 -8.42
C ALA A 52 5.05 2.33 -7.74
N ARG A 53 5.61 1.87 -6.61
CA ARG A 53 6.72 2.56 -5.92
C ARG A 53 8.01 2.58 -6.73
N ARG A 54 8.30 1.51 -7.49
CA ARG A 54 9.50 1.42 -8.33
C ARG A 54 9.39 2.24 -9.61
N ASN A 55 8.18 2.37 -10.15
CA ASN A 55 7.93 3.19 -11.34
C ASN A 55 6.56 3.86 -11.25
N ALA A 56 6.57 5.17 -10.94
CA ALA A 56 5.36 5.97 -10.85
C ALA A 56 4.57 6.08 -12.18
N LYS A 57 5.19 5.75 -13.31
CA LYS A 57 4.54 5.71 -14.64
C LYS A 57 3.93 4.36 -14.99
N ASN A 58 4.06 3.35 -14.13
CA ASN A 58 3.44 2.05 -14.36
C ASN A 58 1.92 2.13 -14.08
N THR A 59 1.15 2.36 -15.15
CA THR A 59 -0.31 2.48 -15.09
C THR A 59 -0.97 1.17 -14.69
N ASP A 60 -0.48 0.04 -15.20
CA ASP A 60 -1.05 -1.28 -14.93
C ASP A 60 -0.94 -1.62 -13.44
N ALA A 61 0.20 -1.29 -12.82
CA ALA A 61 0.39 -1.40 -11.38
C ALA A 61 -0.62 -0.56 -10.60
N LYS A 62 -0.86 0.68 -11.01
CA LYS A 62 -1.80 1.57 -10.33
C LYS A 62 -3.24 1.11 -10.45
N ILE A 63 -3.63 0.59 -11.61
CA ILE A 63 -4.96 0.02 -11.86
C ILE A 63 -5.17 -1.22 -10.99
N GLY A 64 -4.21 -2.16 -11.01
CA GLY A 64 -4.23 -3.35 -10.16
C GLY A 64 -4.31 -2.99 -8.69
N LEU A 65 -3.47 -2.06 -8.22
CA LEU A 65 -3.45 -1.59 -6.85
C LEU A 65 -4.75 -0.90 -6.43
N LYS A 66 -5.42 -0.14 -7.32
CA LYS A 66 -6.71 0.48 -6.99
C LYS A 66 -7.77 -0.58 -6.70
N LYS A 67 -7.83 -1.65 -7.50
CA LYS A 67 -8.76 -2.76 -7.29
C LYS A 67 -8.41 -3.53 -6.02
N THR A 68 -7.24 -4.17 -6.01
CA THR A 68 -6.86 -5.10 -4.93
C THR A 68 -6.58 -4.37 -3.62
N GLY A 69 -6.01 -3.17 -3.68
CA GLY A 69 -5.79 -2.36 -2.49
C GLY A 69 -7.08 -1.86 -1.86
N GLN A 70 -8.13 -1.56 -2.65
CA GLN A 70 -9.43 -1.25 -2.07
C GLN A 70 -10.02 -2.47 -1.35
N GLN A 71 -9.83 -3.69 -1.86
CA GLN A 71 -10.27 -4.92 -1.19
C GLN A 71 -9.56 -5.08 0.16
N VAL A 72 -8.23 -4.93 0.20
CA VAL A 72 -7.46 -4.98 1.45
C VAL A 72 -7.92 -3.90 2.44
N LEU A 73 -8.13 -2.66 1.97
CA LEU A 73 -8.64 -1.58 2.82
C LEU A 73 -10.03 -1.93 3.40
N ASN A 74 -10.91 -2.52 2.60
CA ASN A 74 -12.23 -2.95 3.06
C ASN A 74 -12.13 -4.04 4.15
N ASP A 75 -11.17 -4.95 4.07
CA ASP A 75 -10.95 -5.96 5.11
C ASP A 75 -10.45 -5.35 6.43
N GLU A 76 -9.54 -4.37 6.35
CA GLU A 76 -9.05 -3.63 7.52
C GLU A 76 -10.20 -2.84 8.17
N LEU A 77 -11.04 -2.19 7.37
CA LEU A 77 -12.23 -1.49 7.85
C LEU A 77 -13.27 -2.47 8.44
N SER A 78 -13.43 -3.67 7.86
CA SER A 78 -14.29 -4.71 8.44
C SER A 78 -13.81 -5.16 9.82
N THR A 79 -12.49 -5.24 10.01
CA THR A 79 -11.90 -5.50 11.33
C THR A 79 -12.26 -4.42 12.33
N PHE A 80 -12.16 -3.15 11.93
CA PHE A 80 -12.62 -2.04 12.76
C PHE A 80 -14.10 -2.14 13.12
N PHE A 81 -14.99 -2.35 12.14
CA PHE A 81 -16.42 -2.51 12.40
C PHE A 81 -16.72 -3.63 13.39
N LYS A 82 -16.04 -4.78 13.26
CA LYS A 82 -16.19 -5.90 14.20
C LYS A 82 -15.79 -5.51 15.62
N ASN A 83 -14.65 -4.82 15.78
CA ASN A 83 -14.20 -4.36 17.11
C ASN A 83 -15.23 -3.42 17.76
N VAL A 84 -15.83 -2.52 16.97
CA VAL A 84 -16.89 -1.62 17.46
C VAL A 84 -18.17 -2.39 17.81
N ALA A 85 -18.62 -3.30 16.95
CA ALA A 85 -19.89 -4.00 17.11
C ALA A 85 -19.87 -5.07 18.21
N MET A 86 -18.72 -5.72 18.43
CA MET A 86 -18.61 -6.83 19.39
C MET A 86 -18.26 -6.36 20.81
N GLY A 87 -18.17 -5.06 21.06
CA GLY A 87 -17.81 -4.51 22.37
C GLY A 87 -16.37 -4.83 22.78
N GLY A 88 -15.46 -4.90 21.80
CA GLY A 88 -14.02 -4.99 22.06
C GLY A 88 -13.50 -3.75 22.78
N SER A 89 -12.22 -3.76 23.18
CA SER A 89 -11.64 -2.58 23.83
C SER A 89 -11.71 -1.37 22.88
N ARG A 90 -12.12 -0.20 23.40
CA ARG A 90 -12.14 1.03 22.60
C ARG A 90 -10.75 1.36 22.02
N ALA A 91 -9.69 1.01 22.74
CA ALA A 91 -8.32 1.14 22.26
C ALA A 91 -8.06 0.26 21.01
N GLU A 92 -8.56 -0.98 21.01
CA GLU A 92 -8.40 -1.91 19.88
C GLU A 92 -9.19 -1.46 18.65
N ALA A 93 -10.37 -0.88 18.84
CA ALA A 93 -11.14 -0.29 17.75
C ALA A 93 -10.44 0.96 17.18
N VAL A 94 -9.92 1.86 18.03
CA VAL A 94 -9.13 3.01 17.56
C VAL A 94 -7.91 2.56 16.77
N ALA A 95 -7.17 1.56 17.27
CA ALA A 95 -5.97 1.04 16.63
C ALA A 95 -6.26 0.37 15.27
N SER A 96 -7.35 -0.39 15.15
CA SER A 96 -7.70 -1.03 13.87
C SER A 96 -8.13 -0.04 12.80
N TYR A 97 -8.84 1.04 13.16
CA TYR A 97 -9.13 2.12 12.22
C TYR A 97 -7.84 2.84 11.77
N GLN A 98 -6.93 3.16 12.70
CA GLN A 98 -5.65 3.78 12.37
C GLN A 98 -4.82 2.91 11.41
N LYS A 99 -4.83 1.58 11.59
CA LYS A 99 -4.19 0.65 10.66
C LYS A 99 -4.76 0.75 9.23
N ALA A 100 -6.08 0.89 9.10
CA ALA A 100 -6.74 1.10 7.80
C ALA A 100 -6.31 2.43 7.15
N VAL A 101 -6.25 3.51 7.93
CA VAL A 101 -5.77 4.83 7.48
C VAL A 101 -4.30 4.74 7.05
N ASP A 102 -3.44 4.12 7.84
CA ASP A 102 -2.02 3.93 7.49
C ASP A 102 -1.85 3.14 6.19
N TYR A 103 -2.68 2.11 5.98
CA TYR A 103 -2.72 1.39 4.71
C TYR A 103 -3.11 2.30 3.54
N GLN A 104 -4.21 3.05 3.66
CA GLN A 104 -4.65 4.03 2.65
C GLN A 104 -3.52 5.01 2.32
N GLU A 105 -2.85 5.56 3.32
CA GLU A 105 -1.76 6.53 3.16
C GLU A 105 -0.55 5.94 2.44
N ARG A 106 -0.17 4.69 2.74
CA ARG A 106 0.90 3.99 2.03
C ARG A 106 0.59 3.77 0.54
N VAL A 107 -0.68 3.55 0.21
CA VAL A 107 -1.15 3.39 -1.18
C VAL A 107 -1.25 4.75 -1.88
N ARG A 108 -1.70 5.78 -1.17
CA ARG A 108 -1.73 7.18 -1.62
C ARG A 108 -0.33 7.68 -1.99
N ALA A 109 0.68 7.35 -1.19
CA ALA A 109 2.08 7.67 -1.47
C ALA A 109 2.61 7.00 -2.77
N ALA A 110 2.00 5.90 -3.21
CA ALA A 110 2.30 5.27 -4.51
C ALA A 110 1.50 5.87 -5.68
N GLY A 111 0.72 6.93 -5.43
CA GLY A 111 -0.08 7.64 -6.42
C GLY A 111 -1.40 6.96 -6.76
N VAL A 112 -1.97 6.20 -5.82
CA VAL A 112 -3.29 5.56 -5.95
C VAL A 112 -4.17 5.98 -4.78
N MET A 113 -5.36 6.51 -5.06
CA MET A 113 -6.30 6.95 -4.03
C MET A 113 -7.27 5.82 -3.71
N LEU A 114 -7.29 5.36 -2.45
CA LEU A 114 -8.33 4.46 -1.94
C LEU A 114 -9.36 5.27 -1.15
N GLU A 115 -10.55 4.71 -0.96
CA GLU A 115 -11.67 5.39 -0.32
C GLU A 115 -12.05 4.71 0.99
N ILE A 116 -12.14 5.50 2.06
CA ILE A 116 -12.75 5.11 3.32
C ILE A 116 -14.17 5.70 3.34
N PRO A 117 -15.22 4.87 3.31
CA PRO A 117 -16.60 5.33 3.39
C PRO A 117 -16.88 6.18 4.63
N ASP A 118 -17.77 7.17 4.52
CA ASP A 118 -17.97 8.17 5.58
C ASP A 118 -18.53 7.60 6.88
N HIS A 119 -19.31 6.52 6.84
CA HIS A 119 -19.83 5.87 8.05
C HIS A 119 -18.70 5.38 8.96
N TYR A 120 -17.60 4.85 8.38
CA TYR A 120 -16.44 4.43 9.16
C TYR A 120 -15.75 5.60 9.87
N LYS A 121 -15.73 6.79 9.26
CA LYS A 121 -15.18 8.01 9.90
C LYS A 121 -16.05 8.43 11.07
N ALA A 122 -17.37 8.41 10.89
CA ALA A 122 -18.33 8.76 11.95
C ALA A 122 -18.23 7.80 13.15
N ASP A 123 -18.17 6.49 12.89
CA ASP A 123 -17.99 5.47 13.94
C ASP A 123 -16.66 5.64 14.67
N PHE A 124 -15.58 5.94 13.94
CA PHE A 124 -14.27 6.18 14.54
C PHE A 124 -14.27 7.39 15.47
N GLU A 125 -14.81 8.54 15.05
CA GLU A 125 -14.85 9.74 15.88
C GLU A 125 -15.68 9.52 17.16
N LYS A 126 -16.77 8.74 17.08
CA LYS A 126 -17.54 8.32 18.26
C LYS A 126 -16.68 7.50 19.22
N VAL A 127 -16.10 6.40 18.74
CA VAL A 127 -15.32 5.45 19.56
C VAL A 127 -14.09 6.11 20.16
N LYS A 128 -13.40 6.96 19.39
CA LYS A 128 -12.26 7.76 19.86
C LYS A 128 -12.67 8.73 20.97
N GLY A 129 -13.81 9.40 20.83
CA GLY A 129 -14.34 10.27 21.87
C GLY A 129 -14.58 9.53 23.18
N GLU A 130 -15.21 8.36 23.12
CA GLU A 130 -15.42 7.51 24.29
C GLU A 130 -14.10 6.99 24.88
N TYR A 131 -13.13 6.62 24.05
CA TYR A 131 -11.81 6.17 24.51
C TYR A 131 -11.05 7.25 25.27
N LEU A 132 -11.12 8.51 24.80
CA LEU A 132 -10.48 9.63 25.51
C LEU A 132 -11.12 9.86 26.87
N VAL A 133 -12.45 9.74 26.98
CA VAL A 133 -13.14 9.82 28.28
C VAL A 133 -12.63 8.74 29.23
N ASP A 134 -12.42 7.51 28.78
CA ASP A 134 -11.85 6.44 29.61
C ASP A 134 -10.42 6.74 30.09
N LEU A 135 -9.61 7.43 29.29
CA LEU A 135 -8.21 7.73 29.63
C LEU A 135 -8.03 8.87 30.63
N TYR A 136 -9.01 9.79 30.71
CA TYR A 136 -8.94 10.99 31.55
C TYR A 136 -9.87 10.93 32.78
N ASN A 137 -10.54 9.79 33.00
CA ASN A 137 -11.27 9.47 34.23
C ASN A 137 -10.42 8.58 35.16
#